data_AF-A0A2H3BC81-F1
#
_entry.id   AF-A0A2H3BC81-F1
#
_cell.length_a   1.000
_cell.length_b   1.000
_cell.length_c   1.000
_cell.angle_alpha   90.00
_cell.angle_beta   90.00
_cell.angle_gamma   90.00
#
_symmetry.space_group_name_H-M   'P 1'
#
loop_
_entity.id
_entity.type
_entity.pdbx_description
1 polymer ?
#
loop_
_entity_poly.entity_id
_entity_poly.type
_entity_poly.pdbx_seq_one_letter_code
_entity_poly.pdbx_strand_id
1 'polypeptide(L)'
;MVHLGPNQRPFSVSMFHQLRCLNIIRAGLMDSQKVADAQLLQHCMNYLRQMVLCRADGQLQSVRRSTGGSVTAWSHPRVCRNWRTVYDAAEANFRDYKQDTGDHVL
;
A
#
# COMPACT_ATOMS: atom_id res chain seq x y z
N MET A 1 1.73 12.75 0.68
CA MET A 1 0.37 13.00 0.17
C MET A 1 0.50 13.50 -1.25
N VAL A 2 -0.58 13.47 -2.05
CA VAL A 2 -0.63 14.12 -3.36
C VAL A 2 -1.71 15.19 -3.35
N HIS A 3 -1.53 16.27 -4.09
CA HIS A 3 -2.42 17.41 -4.19
C HIS A 3 -2.96 17.51 -5.60
N LEU A 4 -4.29 17.45 -5.76
CA LEU A 4 -4.92 17.31 -7.07
C LEU A 4 -6.06 18.31 -7.27
N GLY A 5 -6.26 18.69 -8.52
CA GLY A 5 -7.31 19.59 -8.97
C GLY A 5 -7.03 21.07 -8.69
N PRO A 6 -7.92 21.98 -9.11
CA PRO A 6 -7.71 23.43 -9.04
C PRO A 6 -7.47 23.96 -7.62
N ASN A 7 -7.99 23.27 -6.61
CA ASN A 7 -7.90 23.68 -5.20
C ASN A 7 -6.82 22.91 -4.42
N GLN A 8 -5.86 22.26 -5.10
CA GLN A 8 -4.76 21.52 -4.47
C GLN A 8 -5.20 20.55 -3.35
N ARG A 9 -6.33 19.84 -3.56
CA ARG A 9 -6.95 19.00 -2.52
C ARG A 9 -6.01 17.85 -2.14
N PRO A 10 -5.78 17.61 -0.84
CA PRO A 10 -4.88 16.55 -0.40
C PRO A 10 -5.53 15.18 -0.48
N PHE A 11 -4.77 14.21 -1.00
CA PHE A 11 -5.14 12.80 -1.06
C PHE A 11 -3.98 11.92 -0.61
N SER A 12 -4.30 10.73 -0.09
CA SER A 12 -3.31 9.71 0.23
C SER A 12 -3.33 8.63 -0.85
N VAL A 13 -2.14 8.31 -1.39
CA VAL A 13 -2.01 7.17 -2.30
C VAL A 13 -2.20 5.88 -1.50
N SER A 14 -3.02 4.96 -2.02
CA SER A 14 -3.37 3.73 -1.32
C SER A 14 -2.13 2.90 -0.96
N MET A 15 -1.15 2.78 -1.86
CA MET A 15 0.11 2.07 -1.60
C MET A 15 0.85 2.60 -0.36
N PHE A 16 1.00 3.92 -0.22
CA PHE A 16 1.70 4.50 0.93
C PHE A 16 0.92 4.32 2.24
N HIS A 17 -0.41 4.37 2.19
CA HIS A 17 -1.24 4.10 3.36
C HIS A 17 -1.10 2.64 3.81
N GLN A 18 -1.14 1.68 2.87
CA GLN A 18 -0.91 0.26 3.15
C GLN A 18 0.46 0.02 3.80
N LEU A 19 1.54 0.62 3.26
CA LEU A 19 2.89 0.50 3.83
C LEU A 19 2.98 1.08 5.25
N ARG A 20 2.33 2.22 5.50
CA ARG A 20 2.25 2.80 6.85
C ARG A 20 1.50 1.87 7.82
N CYS A 21 0.35 1.33 7.41
CA CYS A 21 -0.41 0.36 8.21
C CYS A 21 0.42 -0.88 8.53
N LEU A 22 1.15 -1.43 7.56
CA LEU A 22 2.04 -2.57 7.77
C LEU A 22 3.14 -2.27 8.80
N ASN A 23 3.74 -1.08 8.73
CA ASN A 23 4.76 -0.68 9.70
C ASN A 23 4.18 -0.53 11.12
N ILE A 24 2.97 0.01 11.25
CA ILE A 24 2.25 0.12 12.53
C ILE A 24 2.00 -1.27 13.12
N ILE A 25 1.49 -2.22 12.31
CA ILE A 25 1.25 -3.60 12.75
C ILE A 25 2.56 -4.27 13.17
N ARG A 26 3.63 -4.13 12.36
CA ARG A 26 4.96 -4.65 12.69
C ARG A 26 5.43 -4.12 14.05
N ALA A 27 5.33 -2.81 14.28
CA ALA A 27 5.74 -2.21 15.54
C ALA A 27 4.93 -2.76 16.73
N GLY A 28 3.61 -2.90 16.58
CA GLY A 28 2.74 -3.47 17.61
C GLY A 28 3.00 -4.96 17.91
N LEU A 29 3.50 -5.73 16.93
CA LEU A 29 3.92 -7.13 17.14
C LEU A 29 5.28 -7.24 17.82
N MET A 30 6.21 -6.32 17.56
CA MET A 30 7.56 -6.34 18.13
C MET A 30 7.61 -5.82 19.58
N ASP A 31 6.64 -4.99 19.98
CA ASP A 31 6.58 -4.38 21.31
C ASP A 31 5.16 -4.48 21.88
N SER A 32 4.88 -5.60 22.55
CA SER A 32 3.57 -5.89 23.14
C SER A 32 3.21 -4.99 24.32
N GLN A 33 4.17 -4.21 24.87
CA GLN A 33 3.88 -3.19 25.87
C GLN A 33 3.42 -1.86 25.24
N LYS A 34 3.60 -1.68 23.92
CA LYS A 34 3.06 -0.55 23.12
C LYS A 34 1.69 -0.82 22.50
N VAL A 35 0.92 -1.76 23.03
CA VAL A 35 -0.52 -1.94 22.70
C VAL A 35 -1.38 -0.72 23.10
N ALA A 36 -0.74 0.37 23.55
CA ALA A 36 -1.32 1.68 23.83
C ALA A 36 -2.22 2.24 22.71
N ASP A 37 -2.15 1.74 21.47
CA ASP A 37 -3.07 2.12 20.39
C ASP A 37 -3.72 0.91 19.69
N ALA A 38 -4.38 0.06 20.48
CA ALA A 38 -5.16 -1.07 19.97
C ALA A 38 -6.20 -0.66 18.91
N GLN A 39 -6.76 0.55 19.02
CA GLN A 39 -7.73 1.08 18.06
C GLN A 39 -7.07 1.36 16.70
N LEU A 40 -5.90 2.01 16.67
CA LEU A 40 -5.15 2.19 15.43
C LEU A 40 -4.69 0.87 14.82
N LEU A 41 -4.30 -0.09 15.66
CA LEU A 41 -3.93 -1.43 15.20
C LEU A 41 -5.12 -2.12 14.52
N GLN A 42 -6.29 -2.09 15.15
CA GLN A 42 -7.53 -2.62 14.57
C GLN A 42 -7.93 -1.90 13.28
N HIS A 43 -7.79 -0.57 13.23
CA HIS A 43 -8.01 0.22 12.03
C HIS A 43 -7.10 -0.24 10.88
N CYS A 44 -5.78 -0.36 11.14
CA CYS A 44 -4.80 -0.78 10.13
C CYS A 44 -5.07 -2.21 9.64
N MET A 45 -5.40 -3.13 10.56
CA MET A 45 -5.77 -4.50 10.21
C MET A 45 -7.03 -4.55 9.34
N ASN A 46 -8.06 -3.79 9.70
CA ASN A 46 -9.29 -3.74 8.91
C ASN A 46 -9.08 -3.06 7.55
N TYR A 47 -8.23 -2.04 7.46
CA TYR A 47 -7.87 -1.41 6.19
C TYR A 47 -7.15 -2.40 5.26
N LEU A 48 -6.13 -3.11 5.75
CA LEU A 48 -5.41 -4.09 4.94
C LEU A 48 -6.32 -5.25 4.51
N ARG A 49 -7.19 -5.73 5.39
CA ARG A 49 -8.21 -6.74 5.05
C ARG A 49 -9.09 -6.27 3.88
N GLN A 50 -9.60 -5.04 3.95
CA GLN A 50 -10.41 -4.48 2.86
C GLN A 50 -9.62 -4.37 1.56
N MET A 51 -8.36 -3.91 1.61
CA MET A 51 -7.52 -3.80 0.41
C MET A 51 -7.22 -5.15 -0.24
N VAL A 52 -6.95 -6.19 0.55
CA VAL A 52 -6.74 -7.55 0.07
C VAL A 52 -8.01 -8.10 -0.60
N LEU A 53 -9.18 -7.86 -0.01
CA LEU A 53 -10.45 -8.30 -0.58
C LEU A 53 -10.82 -7.53 -1.87
N CYS A 54 -10.61 -6.21 -1.92
CA CYS A 54 -10.89 -5.39 -3.11
C CYS A 54 -9.95 -5.67 -4.28
N ARG A 55 -8.73 -6.14 -4.01
CA ARG A 55 -7.72 -6.46 -5.02
C ARG A 55 -7.38 -7.95 -5.01
N ALA A 56 -8.33 -8.78 -4.62
CA ALA A 56 -8.15 -10.23 -4.57
C ALA A 56 -7.70 -10.74 -5.95
N ASP A 57 -6.68 -11.59 -5.96
CA ASP A 57 -6.16 -12.12 -7.21
C ASP A 57 -7.16 -13.14 -7.78
N GLY A 58 -7.77 -12.79 -8.92
CA GLY A 58 -8.63 -13.70 -9.68
C GLY A 58 -7.86 -14.71 -10.54
N GLN A 59 -6.53 -14.70 -10.47
CA GLN A 59 -5.70 -15.61 -11.27
C GLN A 59 -5.94 -17.07 -10.86
N LEU A 60 -6.37 -17.87 -11.84
CA LEU A 60 -6.46 -19.32 -11.69
C LEU A 60 -5.05 -19.90 -11.46
N GLN A 61 -4.88 -20.57 -10.32
CA GLN A 61 -3.66 -21.32 -10.02
C GLN A 61 -3.67 -22.59 -10.86
N SER A 62 -2.64 -22.82 -11.67
CA SER A 62 -2.55 -24.07 -12.44
C SER A 62 -2.19 -25.21 -11.49
N VAL A 63 -3.10 -26.18 -11.36
CA VAL A 63 -2.87 -27.43 -10.63
C VAL A 63 -2.33 -28.44 -11.64
N ARG A 64 -1.01 -28.66 -11.64
CA ARG A 64 -0.43 -29.82 -12.33
C ARG A 64 -0.24 -30.95 -11.32
N ARG A 65 -0.87 -32.09 -11.58
CA ARG A 65 -0.61 -33.32 -10.83
C ARG A 65 0.75 -33.84 -11.29
N SER A 66 1.79 -33.67 -10.46
CA SER A 66 3.04 -34.39 -10.70
C SER A 66 2.74 -35.89 -10.54
N THR A 67 3.28 -36.72 -11.43
CA THR A 67 3.26 -38.18 -11.32
C THR A 67 4.07 -38.58 -10.09
N GLY A 68 3.48 -38.49 -8.90
CA GLY A 68 4.20 -38.68 -7.62
C GLY A 68 3.46 -38.25 -6.36
N GLY A 69 2.20 -37.79 -6.43
CA GLY A 69 1.36 -37.56 -5.25
C GLY A 69 1.38 -36.14 -4.67
N SER A 70 2.23 -35.24 -5.17
CA SER A 70 2.24 -33.83 -4.77
C SER A 70 1.64 -32.93 -5.86
N VAL A 71 0.60 -32.18 -5.48
CA VAL A 71 0.08 -31.07 -6.27
C VAL A 71 1.10 -29.93 -6.18
N THR A 72 1.80 -29.66 -7.29
CA THR A 72 2.65 -28.48 -7.40
C THR A 72 1.77 -27.35 -7.95
N ALA A 73 1.39 -26.40 -7.09
CA ALA A 73 0.82 -25.14 -7.56
C ALA A 73 1.94 -24.38 -8.27
N TRP A 74 1.82 -24.19 -9.58
CA TRP A 74 2.78 -23.40 -10.34
C TRP A 74 2.49 -21.91 -10.05
N SER A 75 3.20 -21.35 -9.07
CA SER A 75 3.04 -19.94 -8.72
C SER A 75 3.62 -19.09 -9.86
N HIS A 76 2.80 -18.21 -10.42
CA HIS A 76 3.31 -17.10 -11.23
C HIS A 76 3.54 -15.94 -10.28
N PRO A 77 4.78 -15.69 -9.81
CA PRO A 77 5.03 -14.62 -8.87
C PRO A 77 4.65 -13.27 -9.51
N ARG A 78 3.76 -12.53 -8.83
CA ARG A 78 3.44 -11.15 -9.21
C ARG A 78 4.62 -10.27 -8.77
N VAL A 79 5.45 -9.87 -9.72
CA VAL A 79 6.56 -8.93 -9.49
C VAL A 79 6.21 -7.53 -9.98
N CYS A 80 6.41 -6.55 -9.12
CA CYS A 80 6.37 -5.14 -9.52
C CYS A 80 7.51 -4.88 -10.52
N ARG A 81 7.19 -4.43 -11.74
CA ARG A 81 8.20 -4.13 -12.77
C ARG A 81 9.12 -2.97 -12.36
N ASN A 82 8.51 -1.89 -11.86
CA ASN A 82 9.23 -0.76 -11.30
C ASN A 82 8.33 -0.10 -10.23
N TRP A 83 8.71 -0.24 -8.97
CA TRP A 83 7.96 0.34 -7.86
C TRP A 83 8.22 1.85 -7.70
N ARG A 84 9.34 2.36 -8.23
CA ARG A 84 9.74 3.77 -8.12
C ARG A 84 8.78 4.70 -8.83
N THR A 85 8.11 4.25 -9.90
CA THR A 85 7.16 5.06 -10.66
C THR A 85 6.10 5.75 -9.79
N VAL A 86 5.61 5.07 -8.74
CA VAL A 86 4.62 5.67 -7.82
C VAL A 86 5.26 6.70 -6.88
N TYR A 87 6.50 6.46 -6.45
CA TYR A 87 7.26 7.39 -5.63
C TYR A 87 7.61 8.65 -6.43
N ASP A 88 8.19 8.49 -7.61
CA ASP A 88 8.63 9.58 -8.47
C ASP A 88 7.45 10.50 -8.83
N ALA A 89 6.28 9.92 -9.14
CA ALA A 89 5.07 10.68 -9.44
C ALA A 89 4.54 11.45 -8.22
N ALA A 90 4.57 10.84 -7.02
CA ALA A 90 4.13 11.51 -5.80
C ALA A 90 5.09 12.64 -5.38
N GLU A 91 6.40 12.45 -5.57
CA GLU A 91 7.40 13.48 -5.31
C GLU A 91 7.28 14.64 -6.29
N ALA A 92 7.10 14.36 -7.58
CA ALA A 92 6.87 15.40 -8.59
C ALA A 92 5.63 16.24 -8.23
N ASN A 93 4.50 15.60 -7.96
CA ASN A 93 3.29 16.28 -7.55
C ASN A 93 3.47 17.14 -6.28
N PHE A 94 4.24 16.65 -5.31
CA PHE A 94 4.53 17.43 -4.10
C PHE A 94 5.45 18.63 -4.36
N ARG A 95 6.39 18.51 -5.29
CA ARG A 95 7.22 19.65 -5.72
C ARG A 95 6.37 20.73 -6.39
N ASP A 96 5.50 20.35 -7.30
CA ASP A 96 4.61 21.28 -8.02
C ASP A 96 3.69 22.02 -7.04
N TYR A 97 3.08 21.29 -6.10
CA TYR A 97 2.27 21.87 -5.04
C TYR A 97 3.04 22.93 -4.22
N LYS A 98 4.29 22.65 -3.86
CA LYS A 98 5.12 23.59 -3.08
C LYS A 98 5.53 24.83 -3.86
N GLN A 99 5.66 24.75 -5.18
CA GLN A 99 5.92 25.92 -6.02
C GLN A 99 4.66 26.79 -6.12
N ASP A 100 3.52 26.17 -6.47
CA ASP A 100 2.22 26.84 -6.59
C ASP A 100 1.81 27.57 -5.29
N THR A 101 1.93 26.89 -4.15
CA THR A 101 1.65 27.53 -2.84
C THR A 101 2.71 28.53 -2.40
N GLY A 102 3.96 28.41 -2.86
CA GLY A 102 5.01 29.40 -2.61
C GLY A 102 4.79 30.70 -3.37
N ASP A 103 4.32 30.60 -4.62
CA ASP A 103 4.01 31.73 -5.49
C ASP A 103 2.74 32.48 -5.06
N HIS A 104 1.80 31.80 -4.38
CA HIS A 104 0.57 32.41 -3.84
C HIS A 104 0.73 33.17 -2.52
N VAL A 105 1.92 33.14 -1.90
CA VAL A 105 2.21 33.83 -0.63
C VAL A 105 3.00 35.14 -0.83
N LEU A 106 3.31 35.48 -2.10
CA LEU A 106 3.86 36.77 -2.54
C LEU A 106 2.79 37.60 -3.25
#